data_AF-A0AAV4K8F9-F1
#
_entry.id   AF-A0AAV4K8F9-F1
#
_cell.length_a   1.000
_cell.length_b   1.000
_cell.length_c   1.000
_cell.angle_alpha   90.00
_cell.angle_beta   90.00
_cell.angle_gamma   90.00
#
_symmetry.space_group_name_H-M   'P 1'
#
loop_
_entity.id
_entity.type
_entity.pdbx_description
1 polymer ?
#
loop_
_entity_poly.entity_id
_entity_poly.type
_entity_poly.pdbx_seq_one_letter_code
_entity_poly.pdbx_strand_id
1 'polypeptide(L)'
;MLPPTLSGAVYVGRFQPPHAAHVGSVLAALEAAPRVLVLLGSANLARSVKNPLTPAERETLFRAALAEAGADLSRVTFRPLPDRFDAGLWAADVRRAAAGVYGPQARLGLVGFEKDASSSYLRWFPGWARVNVPQTPGLNATDIRTALLEGRALPAGLPQTVALALARFARTPTCARLTREWAALQAARAALPPGVMLHEERWLHVQEGQVWLTHRPGPVGQGLWELPGRVLPPGEVAPAGDATFDHPARALVTRTLAQVHLGAAPFTVRPVSLALALRRPRLFHEDHGVILARLTGHER
;
A
#
# COMPACT_ATOMS: atom_id res chain seq x y z
N MET A 1 39.56 -10.96 -4.63
CA MET A 1 38.66 -10.25 -5.56
C MET A 1 37.66 -9.45 -4.75
N LEU A 2 37.59 -8.13 -4.93
CA LEU A 2 36.47 -7.36 -4.39
C LEU A 2 35.16 -7.93 -4.98
N PRO A 3 34.10 -8.11 -4.19
CA PRO A 3 32.82 -8.56 -4.73
C PRO A 3 32.44 -7.63 -5.89
N PRO A 4 31.96 -8.14 -7.03
CA PRO A 4 31.67 -7.26 -8.16
C PRO A 4 30.69 -6.16 -7.74
N THR A 5 30.97 -4.93 -8.11
CA THR A 5 30.20 -3.76 -7.67
C THR A 5 28.74 -3.86 -8.15
N LEU A 6 27.79 -3.49 -7.29
CA LEU A 6 26.37 -3.46 -7.67
C LEU A 6 26.14 -2.33 -8.68
N SER A 7 25.31 -2.57 -9.70
CA SER A 7 24.86 -1.52 -10.63
C SER A 7 23.85 -0.57 -9.98
N GLY A 8 23.16 -1.03 -8.92
CA GLY A 8 22.17 -0.27 -8.18
C GLY A 8 21.56 -1.09 -7.05
N ALA A 9 20.81 -0.41 -6.19
CA ALA A 9 20.02 -1.04 -5.13
C ALA A 9 18.54 -0.67 -5.26
N VAL A 10 17.65 -1.59 -4.94
CA VAL A 10 16.20 -1.41 -4.97
C VAL A 10 15.68 -1.44 -3.54
N TYR A 11 14.89 -0.45 -3.15
CA TYR A 11 14.26 -0.38 -1.84
C TYR A 11 12.75 -0.26 -1.97
N VAL A 12 12.02 -1.27 -1.49
CA VAL A 12 10.56 -1.31 -1.62
C VAL A 12 9.90 -1.08 -0.27
N GLY A 13 8.93 -0.18 -0.23
CA GLY A 13 8.20 0.11 0.99
C GLY A 13 6.99 1.00 0.77
N ARG A 14 6.12 1.04 1.78
CA ARG A 14 4.96 1.94 1.77
C ARG A 14 5.32 3.36 2.19
N PHE A 15 6.28 3.54 3.10
CA PHE A 15 6.73 4.87 3.55
C PHE A 15 5.56 5.79 3.95
N GLN A 16 4.71 5.30 4.86
CA GLN A 16 3.48 5.96 5.31
C GLN A 16 3.57 6.38 6.79
N PRO A 17 4.32 7.44 7.15
CA PRO A 17 5.17 8.30 6.31
C PRO A 17 6.63 7.79 6.20
N PRO A 18 7.50 8.40 5.37
CA PRO A 18 8.95 8.22 5.50
C PRO A 18 9.42 8.71 6.89
N HIS A 19 10.45 8.10 7.45
CA HIS A 19 10.95 8.39 8.80
C HIS A 19 12.45 8.08 8.87
N ALA A 20 13.15 8.42 9.97
CA ALA A 20 14.62 8.36 10.01
C ALA A 20 15.19 6.97 9.65
N ALA A 21 14.56 5.87 10.08
CA ALA A 21 15.03 4.54 9.70
C ALA A 21 14.96 4.26 8.18
N HIS A 22 13.95 4.82 7.48
CA HIS A 22 13.85 4.72 6.02
C HIS A 22 14.95 5.54 5.35
N VAL A 23 15.25 6.74 5.87
CA VAL A 23 16.34 7.60 5.40
C VAL A 23 17.68 6.89 5.58
N GLY A 24 17.95 6.35 6.78
CA GLY A 24 19.16 5.58 7.06
C GLY A 24 19.32 4.35 6.16
N SER A 25 18.22 3.69 5.79
CA SER A 25 18.25 2.56 4.84
C SER A 25 18.69 2.99 3.44
N VAL A 26 18.25 4.15 2.97
CA VAL A 26 18.68 4.70 1.67
C VAL A 26 20.14 5.15 1.72
N LEU A 27 20.56 5.82 2.80
CA LEU A 27 21.96 6.24 2.99
C LEU A 27 22.90 5.03 2.99
N ALA A 28 22.59 3.99 3.76
CA ALA A 28 23.38 2.75 3.76
C ALA A 28 23.39 2.06 2.39
N ALA A 29 22.28 2.10 1.64
CA ALA A 29 22.23 1.58 0.29
C ALA A 29 23.08 2.38 -0.71
N LEU A 30 23.24 3.69 -0.50
CA LEU A 30 24.13 4.54 -1.31
C LEU A 30 25.61 4.28 -1.02
N GLU A 31 25.96 3.72 0.14
CA GLU A 31 27.33 3.22 0.40
C GLU A 31 27.59 1.91 -0.34
N ALA A 32 26.57 1.06 -0.49
CA ALA A 32 26.70 -0.25 -1.12
C ALA A 32 26.52 -0.23 -2.66
N ALA A 33 25.88 0.80 -3.21
CA ALA A 33 25.54 0.90 -4.62
C ALA A 33 25.59 2.35 -5.15
N PRO A 34 25.93 2.55 -6.43
CA PRO A 34 26.08 3.89 -7.00
C PRO A 34 24.74 4.66 -7.06
N ARG A 35 23.61 3.96 -7.17
CA ARG A 35 22.27 4.57 -7.26
C ARG A 35 21.23 3.70 -6.57
N VAL A 36 20.19 4.32 -6.01
CA VAL A 36 19.08 3.65 -5.33
C VAL A 36 17.76 3.94 -6.03
N LEU A 37 16.98 2.89 -6.30
CA LEU A 37 15.60 2.95 -6.76
C LEU A 37 14.66 2.68 -5.59
N VAL A 38 13.92 3.69 -5.16
CA VAL A 38 12.89 3.57 -4.14
C VAL A 38 11.53 3.32 -4.80
N LEU A 39 10.94 2.15 -4.54
CA LEU A 39 9.61 1.78 -5.02
C LEU A 39 8.55 2.05 -3.95
N LEU A 40 7.67 2.99 -4.25
CA LEU A 40 6.59 3.45 -3.37
C LEU A 40 5.38 2.50 -3.51
N GLY A 41 5.34 1.45 -2.68
CA GLY A 41 4.29 0.42 -2.66
C GLY A 41 2.88 0.96 -2.39
N SER A 42 1.85 0.14 -2.61
CA SER A 42 0.44 0.50 -2.49
C SER A 42 0.05 1.75 -3.29
N ALA A 43 0.68 1.97 -4.45
CA ALA A 43 0.50 3.21 -5.19
C ALA A 43 -0.88 3.40 -5.84
N ASN A 44 -1.58 2.29 -6.07
CA ASN A 44 -2.92 2.23 -6.63
C ASN A 44 -4.04 2.29 -5.57
N LEU A 45 -3.71 2.20 -4.28
CA LEU A 45 -4.73 2.20 -3.22
C LEU A 45 -5.22 3.61 -2.87
N ALA A 46 -6.51 3.70 -2.51
CA ALA A 46 -7.10 4.92 -1.98
C ALA A 46 -6.46 5.33 -0.64
N ARG A 47 -6.66 6.60 -0.26
CA ARG A 47 -6.23 7.09 1.05
C ARG A 47 -7.05 6.43 2.15
N SER A 48 -6.37 5.78 3.09
CA SER A 48 -6.95 5.15 4.28
C SER A 48 -6.09 5.40 5.52
N VAL A 49 -6.56 5.00 6.70
CA VAL A 49 -5.75 5.05 7.93
C VAL A 49 -4.43 4.28 7.84
N LYS A 50 -4.35 3.26 6.96
CA LYS A 50 -3.10 2.53 6.68
C LYS A 50 -2.25 3.22 5.60
N ASN A 51 -2.88 3.93 4.64
CA ASN A 51 -2.22 4.67 3.55
C ASN A 51 -2.66 6.13 3.50
N PRO A 52 -2.31 6.98 4.49
CA PRO A 52 -2.82 8.34 4.55
C PRO A 52 -2.31 9.22 3.40
N LEU A 53 -1.08 8.98 2.92
CA LEU A 53 -0.40 9.80 1.91
C LEU A 53 -0.41 9.13 0.53
N THR A 54 -0.53 9.94 -0.52
CA THR A 54 -0.40 9.51 -1.91
C THR A 54 1.06 9.19 -2.26
N PRO A 55 1.34 8.46 -3.36
CA PRO A 55 2.72 8.25 -3.82
C PRO A 55 3.49 9.55 -4.03
N ALA A 56 2.86 10.56 -4.65
CA ALA A 56 3.50 11.85 -4.91
C ALA A 56 3.85 12.58 -3.61
N GLU A 57 2.95 12.60 -2.62
CA GLU A 57 3.26 13.19 -1.31
C GLU A 57 4.40 12.44 -0.62
N ARG A 58 4.37 11.11 -0.64
CA ARG A 58 5.45 10.29 -0.07
C ARG A 58 6.79 10.58 -0.72
N GLU A 59 6.84 10.68 -2.05
CA GLU A 59 8.05 11.06 -2.78
C GLU A 59 8.57 12.42 -2.32
N THR A 60 7.71 13.44 -2.30
CA THR A 60 8.08 14.80 -1.86
C THR A 60 8.65 14.78 -0.44
N LEU A 61 7.98 14.11 0.50
CA LEU A 61 8.45 14.03 1.88
C LEU A 61 9.76 13.26 2.00
N PHE A 62 9.92 12.16 1.25
CA PHE A 62 11.11 11.33 1.34
C PHE A 62 12.33 12.02 0.70
N ARG A 63 12.14 12.73 -0.42
CA ARG A 63 13.19 13.59 -1.00
C ARG A 63 13.62 14.70 -0.04
N ALA A 64 12.68 15.38 0.60
CA ALA A 64 12.99 16.42 1.58
C ALA A 64 13.78 15.85 2.78
N ALA A 65 13.35 14.70 3.30
CA ALA A 65 14.05 14.01 4.39
C ALA A 65 15.47 13.56 4.02
N LEU A 66 15.67 13.09 2.78
CA LEU A 66 16.98 12.70 2.27
C LEU A 66 17.90 13.91 2.08
N ALA A 67 17.37 15.02 1.55
CA ALA A 67 18.11 16.26 1.42
C ALA A 67 18.50 16.84 2.79
N GLU A 68 17.59 16.81 3.76
CA GLU A 68 17.85 17.20 5.16
C GLU A 68 19.01 16.37 5.75
N ALA A 69 19.13 15.10 5.38
CA ALA A 69 20.20 14.20 5.80
C ALA A 69 21.48 14.27 4.92
N GLY A 70 21.56 15.21 3.97
CA GLY A 70 22.73 15.40 3.11
C GLY A 70 22.90 14.38 1.99
N ALA A 71 21.87 13.61 1.64
CA ALA A 71 21.95 12.65 0.55
C ALA A 71 21.99 13.34 -0.83
N ASP A 72 22.81 12.82 -1.74
CA ASP A 72 22.79 13.20 -3.15
C ASP A 72 21.55 12.65 -3.84
N LEU A 73 20.54 13.50 -4.05
CA LEU A 73 19.29 13.13 -4.69
C LEU A 73 19.42 12.73 -6.16
N SER A 74 20.53 13.10 -6.85
CA SER A 74 20.77 12.65 -8.23
C SER A 74 20.97 11.13 -8.31
N ARG A 75 21.39 10.53 -7.19
CA ARG A 75 21.60 9.09 -7.04
C ARG A 75 20.34 8.34 -6.60
N VAL A 76 19.22 9.03 -6.33
CA VAL A 76 17.98 8.42 -5.83
C VAL A 76 16.81 8.64 -6.81
N THR A 77 16.28 7.52 -7.31
CA THR A 77 15.11 7.51 -8.20
C THR A 77 13.90 6.96 -7.45
N PHE A 78 12.75 7.61 -7.57
CA PHE A 78 11.49 7.13 -7.00
C PHE A 78 10.56 6.66 -8.12
N ARG A 79 9.86 5.55 -7.91
CA ARG A 79 8.78 5.08 -8.81
C ARG A 79 7.60 4.54 -7.99
N PRO A 80 6.35 4.77 -8.42
CA PRO A 80 5.19 4.13 -7.81
C PRO A 80 5.18 2.63 -8.10
N LEU A 81 4.73 1.83 -7.14
CA LEU A 81 4.52 0.39 -7.29
C LEU A 81 3.09 0.02 -6.85
N PRO A 82 2.21 -0.39 -7.79
CA PRO A 82 0.89 -0.90 -7.47
C PRO A 82 0.94 -2.19 -6.63
N ASP A 83 -0.08 -2.41 -5.80
CA ASP A 83 -0.32 -3.71 -5.17
C ASP A 83 -0.96 -4.67 -6.18
N ARG A 84 -0.57 -5.95 -6.09
CA ARG A 84 -1.13 -7.09 -6.83
C ARG A 84 -1.55 -8.16 -5.84
N PHE A 85 -2.55 -8.96 -6.22
CA PHE A 85 -2.88 -10.16 -5.47
C PHE A 85 -1.88 -11.28 -5.72
N ASP A 86 -1.39 -11.38 -6.95
CA ASP A 86 -0.42 -12.39 -7.34
C ASP A 86 1.01 -11.93 -6.99
N ALA A 87 1.67 -12.70 -6.13
CA ALA A 87 3.04 -12.42 -5.70
C ALA A 87 4.06 -12.48 -6.85
N GLY A 88 3.84 -13.35 -7.84
CA GLY A 88 4.67 -13.48 -9.04
C GLY A 88 4.56 -12.24 -9.93
N LEU A 89 3.34 -11.77 -10.20
CA LEU A 89 3.10 -10.53 -10.95
C LEU A 89 3.69 -9.31 -10.21
N TRP A 90 3.50 -9.23 -8.89
CA TRP A 90 4.11 -8.16 -8.09
C TRP A 90 5.65 -8.17 -8.18
N ALA A 91 6.27 -9.34 -8.06
CA ALA A 91 7.71 -9.48 -8.17
C ALA A 91 8.21 -9.19 -9.60
N ALA A 92 7.41 -9.50 -10.62
CA ALA A 92 7.70 -9.12 -12.01
C ALA A 92 7.62 -7.59 -12.19
N ASP A 93 6.66 -6.92 -11.56
CA ASP A 93 6.53 -5.46 -11.58
C ASP A 93 7.76 -4.78 -10.96
N VAL A 94 8.25 -5.28 -9.82
CA VAL A 94 9.49 -4.80 -9.19
C VAL A 94 10.70 -4.99 -10.11
N ARG A 95 10.87 -6.18 -10.72
CA ARG A 95 11.97 -6.46 -11.66
C ARG A 95 11.90 -5.54 -12.88
N ARG A 96 10.71 -5.34 -13.45
CA ARG A 96 10.50 -4.46 -14.61
C ARG A 96 10.80 -3.01 -14.26
N ALA A 97 10.39 -2.54 -13.07
CA ALA A 97 10.70 -1.20 -12.60
C ALA A 97 12.21 -0.99 -12.46
N ALA A 98 12.94 -1.99 -11.93
CA ALA A 98 14.39 -1.95 -11.80
C ALA A 98 15.12 -2.04 -13.14
N ALA A 99 14.70 -2.95 -14.04
CA ALA A 99 15.25 -3.07 -15.38
C ALA A 99 15.09 -1.78 -16.19
N GLY A 100 13.97 -1.07 -16.03
CA GLY A 100 13.76 0.25 -16.65
C GLY A 100 14.58 1.40 -16.05
N VAL A 101 15.41 1.16 -15.01
CA VAL A 101 16.37 2.14 -14.47
C VAL A 101 17.80 1.71 -14.73
N TYR A 102 18.10 0.43 -14.54
CA TYR A 102 19.46 -0.11 -14.53
C TYR A 102 19.80 -0.98 -15.74
N GLY A 103 18.80 -1.38 -16.54
CA GLY A 103 18.92 -2.39 -17.59
C GLY A 103 18.58 -3.81 -17.08
N PRO A 104 18.17 -4.72 -17.98
CA PRO A 104 17.68 -6.06 -17.60
C PRO A 104 18.76 -7.01 -17.06
N GLN A 105 20.04 -6.76 -17.36
CA GLN A 105 21.17 -7.60 -16.93
C GLN A 105 21.94 -7.00 -15.75
N ALA A 106 21.42 -5.92 -15.14
CA ALA A 106 22.09 -5.24 -14.04
C ALA A 106 22.23 -6.14 -12.81
N ARG A 107 23.38 -6.05 -12.14
CA ARG A 107 23.58 -6.72 -10.85
C ARG A 107 23.03 -5.83 -9.75
N LEU A 108 21.92 -6.26 -9.14
CA LEU A 108 21.16 -5.43 -8.21
C LEU A 108 21.25 -5.92 -6.77
N GLY A 109 21.21 -4.96 -5.85
CA GLY A 109 20.96 -5.21 -4.43
C GLY A 109 19.48 -4.99 -4.09
N LEU A 110 18.94 -5.77 -3.16
CA LEU A 110 17.65 -5.53 -2.53
C LEU A 110 17.88 -5.03 -1.11
N VAL A 111 17.42 -3.80 -0.86
CA VAL A 111 17.42 -3.17 0.45
C VAL A 111 16.21 -3.66 1.22
N GLY A 112 16.44 -4.17 2.42
CA GLY A 112 15.36 -4.62 3.26
C GLY A 112 15.86 -5.25 4.55
N PHE A 113 14.94 -5.36 5.50
CA PHE A 113 15.16 -6.03 6.77
C PHE A 113 13.98 -7.00 6.97
N GLU A 114 14.24 -8.26 7.27
CA GLU A 114 13.16 -9.20 7.64
C GLU A 114 12.66 -8.83 9.04
N LYS A 115 11.63 -7.96 9.12
CA LYS A 115 11.05 -7.50 10.40
C LYS A 115 9.82 -8.31 10.81
N ASP A 116 9.02 -8.75 9.84
CA ASP A 116 7.73 -9.42 10.03
C ASP A 116 7.27 -10.14 8.74
N ALA A 117 6.05 -10.71 8.73
CA ALA A 117 5.44 -11.38 7.58
C ALA A 117 5.36 -10.51 6.30
N SER A 118 5.34 -9.18 6.43
CA SER A 118 5.27 -8.24 5.30
C SER A 118 6.62 -8.07 4.58
N SER A 119 7.71 -8.60 5.14
CA SER A 119 9.04 -8.60 4.54
C SER A 119 9.37 -9.93 3.84
N SER A 120 8.44 -10.88 3.80
CA SER A 120 8.61 -12.19 3.12
C SER A 120 8.93 -12.07 1.62
N TYR A 121 8.51 -10.98 0.99
CA TYR A 121 8.76 -10.69 -0.42
C TYR A 121 10.25 -10.62 -0.75
N LEU A 122 11.10 -10.32 0.23
CA LEU A 122 12.53 -10.23 0.05
C LEU A 122 13.07 -11.51 -0.60
N ARG A 123 12.51 -12.68 -0.29
CA ARG A 123 12.93 -13.98 -0.84
C ARG A 123 12.53 -14.21 -2.31
N TRP A 124 11.67 -13.37 -2.88
CA TRP A 124 11.16 -13.54 -4.25
C TRP A 124 12.10 -13.05 -5.34
N PHE A 125 13.31 -12.58 -4.99
CA PHE A 125 14.29 -12.01 -5.91
C PHE A 125 15.61 -12.80 -5.89
N PRO A 126 15.60 -14.09 -6.32
CA PRO A 126 16.84 -14.85 -6.47
C PRO A 126 17.78 -14.11 -7.43
N GLY A 127 19.07 -14.13 -7.10
CA GLY A 127 20.12 -13.44 -7.86
C GLY A 127 20.37 -11.98 -7.47
N TRP A 128 19.47 -11.33 -6.72
CA TRP A 128 19.73 -10.00 -6.16
C TRP A 128 20.51 -10.13 -4.85
N ALA A 129 21.56 -9.32 -4.68
CA ALA A 129 22.33 -9.28 -3.44
C ALA A 129 21.48 -8.69 -2.30
N ARG A 130 21.76 -9.06 -1.05
CA ARG A 130 21.17 -8.38 0.11
C ARG A 130 22.00 -7.17 0.47
N VAL A 131 21.36 -6.02 0.58
CA VAL A 131 21.97 -4.81 1.15
C VAL A 131 21.53 -4.72 2.60
N ASN A 132 22.47 -4.99 3.51
CA ASN A 132 22.23 -4.88 4.94
C ASN A 132 22.11 -3.41 5.32
N VAL A 133 21.06 -3.08 6.07
CA VAL A 133 20.81 -1.74 6.57
C VAL A 133 20.79 -1.73 8.10
N PRO A 134 21.31 -0.68 8.75
CA PRO A 134 21.27 -0.58 10.20
C PRO A 134 19.82 -0.54 10.69
N GLN A 135 19.55 -1.27 11.78
CA GLN A 135 18.27 -1.16 12.47
C GLN A 135 18.23 0.14 13.25
N THR A 136 17.11 0.84 13.20
CA THR A 136 16.80 1.95 14.12
C THR A 136 15.68 1.47 15.05
N PRO A 137 16.00 1.03 16.29
CA PRO A 137 15.00 0.57 17.25
C PRO A 137 13.97 1.67 17.57
N GLY A 138 12.74 1.27 17.92
CA GLY A 138 11.73 2.18 18.48
C GLY A 138 10.98 3.07 17.48
N LEU A 139 11.31 3.05 16.18
CA LEU A 139 10.60 3.83 15.17
C LEU A 139 9.76 2.92 14.25
N ASN A 140 8.44 3.13 14.29
CA ASN A 140 7.47 2.35 13.53
C ASN A 140 6.42 3.30 12.91
N ALA A 141 6.16 3.13 11.62
CA ALA A 141 5.18 3.90 10.87
C ALA A 141 3.74 3.79 11.44
N THR A 142 3.39 2.66 12.05
CA THR A 142 2.09 2.50 12.73
C THR A 142 1.94 3.48 13.88
N ASP A 143 2.94 3.61 14.75
CA ASP A 143 2.85 4.52 15.91
C ASP A 143 2.77 5.99 15.47
N ILE A 144 3.50 6.35 14.40
CA ILE A 144 3.43 7.69 13.80
C ILE A 144 2.02 7.97 13.25
N ARG A 145 1.42 7.02 12.51
CA ARG A 145 0.06 7.19 11.98
C ARG A 145 -0.98 7.25 13.09
N THR A 146 -0.85 6.39 14.10
CA THR A 146 -1.75 6.38 15.26
C THR A 146 -1.71 7.74 15.97
N ALA A 147 -0.51 8.26 16.28
CA ALA A 147 -0.36 9.58 16.89
C ALA A 147 -0.99 10.70 16.03
N LEU A 148 -0.75 10.68 14.71
CA LEU A 148 -1.33 11.65 13.77
C LEU A 148 -2.87 11.60 13.77
N LEU A 149 -3.45 10.39 13.69
CA LEU A 149 -4.90 10.21 13.58
C LEU A 149 -5.63 10.47 14.90
N GLU A 150 -4.96 10.25 16.03
CA GLU A 150 -5.45 10.54 17.39
C GLU A 150 -5.17 11.98 17.84
N GLY A 151 -4.48 12.79 17.02
CA GLY A 151 -4.13 14.17 17.38
C GLY A 151 -3.11 14.28 18.52
N ARG A 152 -2.31 13.24 18.74
CA ARG A 152 -1.24 13.23 19.75
C ARG A 152 0.06 13.79 19.18
N ALA A 153 1.01 14.11 20.06
CA ALA A 153 2.36 14.47 19.67
C ALA A 153 2.99 13.34 18.84
N LEU A 154 3.62 13.71 17.71
CA LEU A 154 4.32 12.75 16.86
C LEU A 154 5.53 12.17 17.59
N PRO A 155 5.85 10.88 17.40
CA PRO A 155 7.05 10.27 17.97
C PRO A 155 8.33 10.98 17.51
N ALA A 156 9.37 10.93 18.36
CA ALA A 156 10.72 11.36 17.97
C ALA A 156 11.28 10.51 16.81
N GLY A 157 12.35 10.98 16.17
CA GLY A 157 12.98 10.26 15.05
C GLY A 157 12.31 10.47 13.69
N LEU A 158 11.42 11.45 13.58
CA LEU A 158 11.00 11.98 12.28
C LEU A 158 11.99 13.06 11.82
N PRO A 159 12.42 13.03 10.54
CA PRO A 159 13.06 14.19 9.92
C PRO A 159 12.19 15.44 10.11
N GLN A 160 12.81 16.59 10.39
CA GLN A 160 12.11 17.83 10.70
C GLN A 160 11.15 18.23 9.56
N THR A 161 11.60 18.08 8.32
CA THR A 161 10.81 18.33 7.11
C THR A 161 9.54 17.48 7.06
N VAL A 162 9.63 16.22 7.46
CA VAL A 162 8.48 15.29 7.53
C VAL A 162 7.54 15.71 8.67
N ALA A 163 8.07 15.98 9.86
CA ALA A 163 7.26 16.40 11.01
C ALA A 163 6.44 17.67 10.69
N LEU A 164 7.07 18.69 10.08
CA LEU A 164 6.39 19.92 9.64
C LEU A 164 5.33 19.66 8.57
N ALA A 165 5.56 18.71 7.66
CA ALA A 165 4.57 18.35 6.66
C ALA A 165 3.38 17.60 7.26
N LEU A 166 3.61 16.69 8.21
CA LEU A 166 2.53 15.99 8.91
C LEU A 166 1.70 16.96 9.77
N ALA A 167 2.33 17.93 10.43
CA ALA A 167 1.63 18.99 11.14
C ALA A 167 0.72 19.83 10.21
N ARG A 168 1.18 20.10 8.97
CA ARG A 168 0.32 20.74 7.95
C ARG A 168 -0.80 19.83 7.49
N PHE A 169 -0.49 18.56 7.22
CA PHE A 169 -1.47 17.55 6.78
C PHE A 169 -2.59 17.36 7.83
N ALA A 170 -2.26 17.38 9.12
CA ALA A 170 -3.21 17.26 10.23
C ALA A 170 -4.34 18.30 10.19
N ARG A 171 -4.09 19.47 9.57
CA ARG A 171 -5.06 20.56 9.43
C ARG A 171 -5.91 20.48 8.15
N THR A 172 -5.75 19.42 7.35
CA THR A 172 -6.48 19.29 6.08
C THR A 172 -7.82 18.58 6.25
N PRO A 173 -8.81 18.85 5.37
CA PRO A 173 -10.06 18.07 5.33
C PRO A 173 -9.82 16.57 5.11
N THR A 174 -8.74 16.23 4.40
CA THR A 174 -8.34 14.83 4.18
C THR A 174 -7.98 14.15 5.50
N CYS A 175 -7.15 14.79 6.34
CA CYS A 175 -6.81 14.22 7.65
C CYS A 175 -8.04 14.13 8.56
N ALA A 176 -8.89 15.17 8.57
CA ALA A 176 -10.15 15.14 9.33
C ALA A 176 -11.06 13.95 8.93
N ARG A 177 -11.15 13.64 7.62
CA ARG A 177 -11.85 12.44 7.14
C ARG A 177 -11.20 11.15 7.65
N LEU A 178 -9.87 11.06 7.59
CA LEU A 178 -9.12 9.88 8.06
C LEU A 178 -9.21 9.67 9.58
N THR A 179 -9.28 10.75 10.38
CA THR A 179 -9.53 10.65 11.83
C THR A 179 -10.92 10.08 12.12
N ARG A 180 -11.96 10.47 11.37
CA ARG A 180 -13.30 9.85 11.49
C ARG A 180 -13.28 8.37 11.08
N GLU A 181 -12.58 8.05 10.00
CA GLU A 181 -12.38 6.65 9.58
C GLU A 181 -11.65 5.85 10.66
N TRP A 182 -10.61 6.41 11.29
CA TRP A 182 -9.89 5.79 12.40
C TRP A 182 -10.81 5.47 13.57
N ALA A 183 -11.58 6.45 14.04
CA ALA A 183 -12.54 6.24 15.13
C ALA A 183 -13.55 5.13 14.81
N ALA A 184 -14.10 5.12 13.59
CA ALA A 184 -15.03 4.09 13.15
C ALA A 184 -14.39 2.70 13.07
N LEU A 185 -13.15 2.59 12.59
CA LEU A 185 -12.41 1.34 12.54
C LEU A 185 -12.09 0.81 13.95
N GLN A 186 -11.74 1.69 14.88
CA GLN A 186 -11.48 1.30 16.27
C GLN A 186 -12.76 0.80 16.95
N ALA A 187 -13.90 1.48 16.75
CA ALA A 187 -15.19 1.00 17.21
C ALA A 187 -15.56 -0.37 16.61
N ALA A 188 -15.36 -0.55 15.30
CA ALA A 188 -15.62 -1.82 14.62
C ALA A 188 -14.74 -2.95 15.15
N ARG A 189 -13.46 -2.70 15.40
CA ARG A 189 -12.53 -3.69 15.99
C ARG A 189 -12.90 -4.05 17.41
N ALA A 190 -13.30 -3.08 18.23
CA ALA A 190 -13.70 -3.30 19.62
C ALA A 190 -14.98 -4.16 19.72
N ALA A 191 -15.86 -4.10 18.71
CA ALA A 191 -17.07 -4.91 18.65
C ALA A 191 -16.83 -6.36 18.18
N LEU A 192 -15.61 -6.70 17.74
CA LEU A 192 -15.28 -8.01 17.20
C LEU A 192 -14.43 -8.84 18.19
N PRO A 193 -14.62 -10.17 18.24
CA PRO A 193 -13.73 -11.04 18.99
C PRO A 193 -12.26 -10.92 18.49
N PRO A 194 -11.27 -10.94 19.39
CA PRO A 194 -9.86 -10.90 19.00
C PRO A 194 -9.49 -12.02 18.02
N GLY A 195 -8.81 -11.67 16.93
CA GLY A 195 -8.34 -12.63 15.93
C GLY A 195 -9.42 -13.21 15.01
N VAL A 196 -10.67 -12.75 15.11
CA VAL A 196 -11.74 -13.25 14.24
C VAL A 196 -11.45 -12.96 12.76
N MET A 197 -11.62 -13.97 11.93
CA MET A 197 -11.68 -13.80 10.48
C MET A 197 -13.14 -13.63 10.07
N LEU A 198 -13.41 -12.61 9.26
CA LEU A 198 -14.74 -12.38 8.69
C LEU A 198 -14.83 -12.93 7.27
N HIS A 199 -16.05 -13.15 6.83
CA HIS A 199 -16.38 -13.44 5.44
C HIS A 199 -17.21 -12.29 4.86
N GLU A 200 -17.07 -12.05 3.56
CA GLU A 200 -17.91 -11.12 2.83
C GLU A 200 -18.32 -11.69 1.47
N GLU A 201 -19.47 -11.25 1.01
CA GLU A 201 -19.95 -11.53 -0.35
C GLU A 201 -19.86 -10.22 -1.15
N ARG A 202 -19.31 -10.30 -2.36
CA ARG A 202 -19.16 -9.18 -3.29
C ARG A 202 -19.70 -9.58 -4.66
N TRP A 203 -20.29 -8.65 -5.39
CA TRP A 203 -20.78 -8.89 -6.75
C TRP A 203 -20.00 -8.04 -7.74
N LEU A 204 -19.62 -8.65 -8.86
CA LEU A 204 -19.01 -7.97 -10.00
C LEU A 204 -19.89 -8.17 -11.23
N HIS A 205 -20.60 -7.12 -11.61
CA HIS A 205 -21.34 -7.06 -12.87
C HIS A 205 -20.60 -6.17 -13.86
N VAL A 206 -20.26 -6.72 -15.03
CA VAL A 206 -19.67 -5.99 -16.15
C VAL A 206 -20.45 -6.32 -17.41
N GLN A 207 -20.93 -5.30 -18.10
CA GLN A 207 -21.72 -5.44 -19.32
C GLN A 207 -21.55 -4.17 -20.15
N GLU A 208 -21.36 -4.32 -21.47
CA GLU A 208 -21.29 -3.21 -22.43
C GLU A 208 -20.30 -2.09 -22.03
N GLY A 209 -19.13 -2.47 -21.49
CA GLY A 209 -18.10 -1.53 -21.07
C GLY A 209 -18.42 -0.73 -19.79
N GLN A 210 -19.47 -1.11 -19.06
CA GLN A 210 -19.83 -0.57 -17.75
C GLN A 210 -19.55 -1.59 -16.64
N VAL A 211 -19.30 -1.10 -15.43
CA VAL A 211 -19.25 -1.86 -14.19
C VAL A 211 -20.22 -1.25 -13.19
N TRP A 212 -20.95 -2.07 -12.45
CA TRP A 212 -21.94 -1.60 -11.47
C TRP A 212 -21.33 -1.60 -10.07
N LEU A 213 -21.28 -0.41 -9.47
CA LEU A 213 -20.58 -0.16 -8.20
C LEU A 213 -21.50 0.56 -7.21
N THR A 214 -21.21 0.42 -5.92
CA THR A 214 -21.77 1.27 -4.86
C THR A 214 -20.78 2.36 -4.46
N HIS A 215 -21.29 3.45 -3.88
CA HIS A 215 -20.47 4.44 -3.18
C HIS A 215 -20.66 4.26 -1.69
N ARG A 216 -19.56 4.22 -0.93
CA ARG A 216 -19.62 4.01 0.51
C ARG A 216 -20.21 5.21 1.24
N PRO A 217 -21.37 5.07 1.93
CA PRO A 217 -21.98 6.18 2.65
C PRO A 217 -21.35 6.41 4.03
N GLY A 218 -20.80 5.34 4.62
CA GLY A 218 -20.25 5.36 5.98
C GLY A 218 -18.87 6.04 6.10
N PRO A 219 -18.39 6.23 7.34
CA PRO A 219 -17.12 6.90 7.61
C PRO A 219 -15.90 6.11 7.11
N VAL A 220 -16.00 4.78 7.03
CA VAL A 220 -14.95 3.91 6.50
C VAL A 220 -15.00 3.90 4.99
N GLY A 221 -13.96 4.41 4.34
CA GLY A 221 -13.88 4.52 2.89
C GLY A 221 -14.89 5.51 2.29
N GLN A 222 -15.33 6.52 3.05
CA GLN A 222 -16.40 7.44 2.65
C GLN A 222 -16.23 7.97 1.21
N GLY A 223 -17.24 7.76 0.38
CA GLY A 223 -17.29 8.21 -1.02
C GLY A 223 -16.47 7.37 -2.01
N LEU A 224 -15.73 6.35 -1.56
CA LEU A 224 -15.04 5.42 -2.44
C LEU A 224 -16.05 4.49 -3.12
N TRP A 225 -15.69 4.06 -4.33
CA TRP A 225 -16.33 2.96 -5.03
C TRP A 225 -16.05 1.64 -4.33
N GLU A 226 -17.04 0.76 -4.32
CA GLU A 226 -16.88 -0.59 -3.84
C GLU A 226 -17.69 -1.55 -4.72
N LEU A 227 -17.28 -2.82 -4.75
CA LEU A 227 -18.14 -3.87 -5.27
C LEU A 227 -19.36 -4.01 -4.34
N PRO A 228 -20.59 -4.01 -4.90
CA PRO A 228 -21.81 -4.21 -4.12
C PRO A 228 -21.74 -5.51 -3.34
N GLY A 229 -22.26 -5.52 -2.12
CA GLY A 229 -22.19 -6.70 -1.26
C GLY A 229 -22.31 -6.38 0.21
N ARG A 230 -21.96 -7.37 1.05
CA ARG A 230 -22.07 -7.28 2.50
C ARG A 230 -20.93 -8.02 3.19
N VAL A 231 -20.55 -7.53 4.37
CA VAL A 231 -19.72 -8.29 5.32
C VAL A 231 -20.66 -9.09 6.20
N LEU A 232 -20.37 -10.37 6.39
CA LEU A 232 -21.19 -11.26 7.22
C LEU A 232 -20.84 -11.11 8.71
N PRO A 233 -21.79 -11.39 9.61
CA PRO A 233 -21.54 -11.47 11.04
C PRO A 233 -20.40 -12.45 11.39
N PRO A 234 -19.71 -12.24 12.53
CA PRO A 234 -18.71 -13.17 13.04
C PRO A 234 -19.22 -14.61 13.12
N GLY A 235 -18.45 -15.56 12.58
CA GLY A 235 -18.79 -17.00 12.60
C GLY A 235 -19.61 -17.47 11.40
N GLU A 236 -20.16 -16.56 10.60
CA GLU A 236 -20.81 -16.92 9.34
C GLU A 236 -19.80 -17.10 8.20
N VAL A 237 -20.09 -18.06 7.31
CA VAL A 237 -19.27 -18.37 6.15
C VAL A 237 -20.02 -17.94 4.90
N ALA A 238 -19.39 -17.11 4.08
CA ALA A 238 -19.95 -16.72 2.79
C ALA A 238 -20.08 -17.95 1.86
N PRO A 239 -21.22 -18.14 1.19
CA PRO A 239 -21.37 -19.13 0.13
C PRO A 239 -20.24 -18.98 -0.91
N ALA A 240 -19.81 -20.09 -1.50
CA ALA A 240 -18.80 -20.05 -2.55
C ALA A 240 -19.26 -19.17 -3.71
N GLY A 241 -18.44 -18.18 -4.06
CA GLY A 241 -18.60 -17.38 -5.27
C GLY A 241 -17.81 -17.96 -6.43
N ASP A 242 -17.80 -17.25 -7.55
CA ASP A 242 -17.00 -17.56 -8.73
C ASP A 242 -15.50 -17.34 -8.50
N ALA A 243 -15.12 -16.50 -7.54
CA ALA A 243 -13.73 -16.28 -7.16
C ALA A 243 -13.57 -15.97 -5.67
N THR A 244 -12.47 -16.44 -5.08
CA THR A 244 -12.12 -16.18 -3.68
C THR A 244 -10.90 -15.27 -3.57
N PHE A 245 -10.98 -14.27 -2.69
CA PHE A 245 -9.88 -13.36 -2.37
C PHE A 245 -9.62 -13.38 -0.85
N ASP A 246 -8.49 -13.98 -0.47
CA ASP A 246 -8.05 -14.09 0.92
C ASP A 246 -6.60 -13.58 1.01
N HIS A 247 -6.47 -12.28 1.24
CA HIS A 247 -5.16 -11.66 1.46
C HIS A 247 -5.17 -10.89 2.78
N PRO A 248 -4.19 -11.08 3.66
CA PRO A 248 -4.21 -10.51 5.02
C PRO A 248 -4.22 -8.98 5.05
N ALA A 249 -3.78 -8.33 3.96
CA ALA A 249 -3.75 -6.87 3.88
C ALA A 249 -4.99 -6.24 3.24
N ARG A 250 -5.97 -7.02 2.75
CA ARG A 250 -7.10 -6.47 1.99
C ARG A 250 -8.02 -5.60 2.84
N ALA A 251 -8.36 -6.08 4.03
CA ALA A 251 -9.30 -5.41 4.90
C ALA A 251 -8.64 -4.49 5.95
N LEU A 252 -9.33 -3.41 6.31
CA LEU A 252 -8.89 -2.44 7.30
C LEU A 252 -9.23 -2.86 8.73
N VAL A 253 -10.35 -3.55 8.94
CA VAL A 253 -10.86 -3.91 10.28
C VAL A 253 -10.12 -5.13 10.83
N THR A 254 -10.34 -6.30 10.23
CA THR A 254 -9.72 -7.59 10.54
C THR A 254 -9.50 -8.36 9.24
N ARG A 255 -8.87 -9.55 9.27
CA ARG A 255 -8.76 -10.40 8.07
C ARG A 255 -10.17 -10.75 7.58
N THR A 256 -10.43 -10.49 6.30
CA THR A 256 -11.73 -10.74 5.70
C THR A 256 -11.55 -11.45 4.37
N LEU A 257 -12.11 -12.66 4.24
CA LEU A 257 -12.15 -13.40 2.99
C LEU A 257 -13.35 -12.94 2.17
N ALA A 258 -13.13 -12.58 0.91
CA ALA A 258 -14.20 -12.26 -0.02
C ALA A 258 -14.53 -13.46 -0.91
N GLN A 259 -15.83 -13.76 -1.00
CA GLN A 259 -16.41 -14.54 -2.08
C GLN A 259 -17.02 -13.56 -3.09
N VAL A 260 -16.56 -13.64 -4.34
CA VAL A 260 -16.97 -12.74 -5.42
C VAL A 260 -17.88 -13.50 -6.38
N HIS A 261 -19.09 -13.01 -6.56
CA HIS A 261 -20.10 -13.53 -7.49
C HIS A 261 -20.12 -12.68 -8.76
N LEU A 262 -20.15 -13.32 -9.93
CA LEU A 262 -20.27 -12.63 -11.21
C LEU A 262 -21.75 -12.43 -11.58
N GLY A 263 -22.05 -11.26 -12.12
CA GLY A 263 -23.39 -10.91 -12.58
C GLY A 263 -24.12 -9.91 -11.67
N ALA A 264 -25.41 -9.74 -11.92
CA ALA A 264 -26.23 -8.70 -11.29
C ALA A 264 -26.29 -8.87 -9.76
N ALA A 265 -26.17 -7.75 -9.05
CA ALA A 265 -26.16 -7.71 -7.60
C ALA A 265 -27.56 -7.38 -7.05
N PRO A 266 -28.00 -8.00 -5.93
CA PRO A 266 -29.26 -7.65 -5.26
C PRO A 266 -29.14 -6.37 -4.39
N PHE A 267 -28.34 -5.40 -4.83
CA PHE A 267 -28.04 -4.17 -4.10
C PHE A 267 -28.24 -2.95 -5.01
N THR A 268 -28.50 -1.79 -4.40
CA THR A 268 -28.58 -0.53 -5.13
C THR A 268 -27.22 -0.17 -5.71
N VAL A 269 -27.09 -0.18 -7.04
CA VAL A 269 -25.83 0.05 -7.75
C VAL A 269 -25.94 1.22 -8.71
N ARG A 270 -24.79 1.76 -9.13
CA ARG A 270 -24.70 2.75 -10.20
C ARG A 270 -23.70 2.29 -11.26
N PRO A 271 -24.02 2.41 -12.56
CA PRO A 271 -23.06 2.09 -13.61
C PRO A 271 -21.94 3.13 -13.63
N VAL A 272 -20.72 2.65 -13.84
CA VAL A 272 -19.49 3.43 -14.04
C VAL A 272 -18.77 2.85 -15.26
N SER A 273 -18.21 3.70 -16.11
CA SER A 273 -17.39 3.22 -17.23
C SER A 273 -16.26 2.32 -16.72
N LEU A 274 -16.15 1.11 -17.24
CA LEU A 274 -15.10 0.16 -16.87
C LEU A 274 -13.70 0.76 -17.13
N ALA A 275 -13.53 1.43 -18.27
CA ALA A 275 -12.27 2.11 -18.60
C ALA A 275 -11.92 3.22 -17.60
N LEU A 276 -12.92 3.97 -17.10
CA LEU A 276 -12.71 4.96 -16.05
C LEU A 276 -12.31 4.29 -14.72
N ALA A 277 -13.04 3.25 -14.33
CA ALA A 277 -12.79 2.49 -13.11
C ALA A 277 -11.35 1.94 -13.07
N LEU A 278 -10.91 1.28 -14.15
CA LEU A 278 -9.57 0.70 -14.26
C LEU A 278 -8.45 1.77 -14.26
N ARG A 279 -8.71 2.97 -14.80
CA ARG A 279 -7.75 4.09 -14.79
C ARG A 279 -7.71 4.85 -13.45
N ARG A 280 -8.67 4.62 -12.56
CA ARG A 280 -8.82 5.34 -11.29
C ARG A 280 -8.86 4.37 -10.10
N PRO A 281 -7.84 3.48 -9.92
CA PRO A 281 -7.88 2.46 -8.87
C PRO A 281 -7.92 3.07 -7.46
N ARG A 282 -7.41 4.29 -7.28
CA ARG A 282 -7.44 5.03 -6.00
C ARG A 282 -8.82 5.53 -5.59
N LEU A 283 -9.85 5.31 -6.42
CA LEU A 283 -11.24 5.59 -6.06
C LEU A 283 -11.93 4.36 -5.46
N PHE A 284 -11.28 3.20 -5.42
CA PHE A 284 -11.85 2.00 -4.80
C PHE A 284 -11.52 1.91 -3.32
N HIS A 285 -12.49 1.40 -2.56
CA HIS A 285 -12.30 0.96 -1.20
C HIS A 285 -11.42 -0.29 -1.19
N GLU A 286 -10.44 -0.29 -0.28
CA GLU A 286 -9.57 -1.44 -0.05
C GLU A 286 -8.95 -1.98 -1.35
N ASP A 287 -9.16 -3.25 -1.64
CA ASP A 287 -8.59 -3.99 -2.75
C ASP A 287 -9.61 -4.20 -3.90
N HIS A 288 -10.82 -3.63 -3.81
CA HIS A 288 -11.90 -3.88 -4.76
C HIS A 288 -11.53 -3.48 -6.20
N GLY A 289 -10.70 -2.45 -6.37
CA GLY A 289 -10.18 -2.08 -7.69
C GLY A 289 -9.19 -3.11 -8.26
N VAL A 290 -8.48 -3.84 -7.39
CA VAL A 290 -7.62 -4.96 -7.78
C VAL A 290 -8.45 -6.18 -8.16
N ILE A 291 -9.50 -6.49 -7.40
CA ILE A 291 -10.49 -7.54 -7.74
C ILE A 291 -11.07 -7.28 -9.14
N LEU A 292 -11.53 -6.05 -9.39
CA LEU A 292 -12.03 -5.63 -10.70
C LEU A 292 -11.00 -5.85 -11.81
N ALA A 293 -9.77 -5.37 -11.62
CA ALA A 293 -8.72 -5.51 -12.63
C ALA A 293 -8.41 -6.99 -12.92
N ARG A 294 -8.34 -7.84 -11.88
CA ARG A 294 -8.05 -9.26 -12.01
C ARG A 294 -9.15 -10.01 -12.75
N LEU A 295 -10.40 -9.89 -12.30
CA LEU A 295 -11.52 -10.64 -12.87
C LEU A 295 -11.95 -10.16 -14.25
N THR A 296 -11.50 -8.97 -14.67
CA THR A 296 -11.72 -8.47 -16.04
C THR A 296 -10.51 -8.64 -16.96
N GLY A 297 -9.43 -9.31 -16.52
CA GLY A 297 -8.24 -9.55 -17.35
C GLY A 297 -7.36 -8.31 -17.59
N HIS A 298 -7.47 -7.29 -16.74
CA HIS A 298 -6.69 -6.03 -16.83
C HIS A 298 -5.55 -5.95 -15.80
N GLU A 299 -5.32 -7.00 -15.02
CA GLU A 299 -4.12 -7.16 -14.20
C GLU A 299 -2.94 -7.55 -15.10
N ARG A 300 -2.34 -6.54 -15.76
CA ARG A 300 -1.10 -6.68 -16.55
C ARG A 300 0.12 -6.28 -15.74
#